data_AF-A0A7V5ELE9-F1
#
_entry.id   AF-A0A7V5ELE9-F1
#
_cell.length_a   1.000
_cell.length_b   1.000
_cell.length_c   1.000
_cell.angle_alpha   90.00
_cell.angle_beta   90.00
_cell.angle_gamma   90.00
#
_symmetry.space_group_name_H-M   'P 1'
#
loop_
_entity.id
_entity.type
_entity.pdbx_description
1 polymer ?
#
loop_
_entity_poly.entity_id
_entity_poly.type
_entity_poly.pdbx_seq_one_letter_code
_entity_poly.pdbx_strand_id
1 'polypeptide(L)'
;MSTKETMAALKGGEFVIKDSNIEEIFIPEQFDEEQLMIRDMVNDFVDNEITPHIAEIEKQKDGIVPKILDKAAELGLLGTH
;
A
#
# COMPACT_ATOMS: atom_id res chain seq x y z
N MET A 1 20.41 5.29 19.06
CA MET A 1 19.04 4.95 19.45
C MET A 1 18.34 6.24 19.84
N SER A 2 17.55 6.82 18.93
CA SER A 2 16.79 8.04 19.22
C SER A 2 15.40 7.62 19.69
N THR A 3 15.05 7.98 20.93
CA THR A 3 13.74 7.77 21.53
C THR A 3 12.70 8.61 20.80
N LYS A 4 11.82 7.96 20.02
CA LYS A 4 10.60 8.60 19.49
C LYS A 4 9.70 8.93 20.68
N GLU A 5 9.45 10.22 20.92
CA GLU A 5 8.45 10.65 21.89
C GLU A 5 7.06 10.18 21.43
N THR A 6 6.38 9.41 22.27
CA THR A 6 5.03 8.90 21.98
C THR A 6 4.04 10.03 22.20
N MET A 7 3.71 10.79 21.16
CA MET A 7 2.56 11.69 21.19
C MET A 7 1.28 10.85 21.35
N ALA A 8 0.36 11.30 22.21
CA ALA A 8 -0.90 10.62 22.42
C ALA A 8 -1.74 10.70 21.13
N ALA A 9 -1.81 9.59 20.39
CA ALA A 9 -2.58 9.52 19.15
C ALA A 9 -4.06 9.83 19.39
N LEU A 10 -4.68 10.57 18.46
CA LEU A 10 -6.12 10.79 18.43
C LEU A 10 -6.84 9.45 18.46
N LYS A 11 -7.83 9.32 19.34
CA LYS A 11 -8.69 8.13 19.35
C LYS A 11 -9.58 8.13 18.11
N GLY A 12 -9.98 6.95 17.67
CA GLY A 12 -10.92 6.80 16.56
C GLY A 12 -12.19 7.64 16.79
N GLY A 13 -12.47 8.58 15.88
CA GLY A 13 -13.65 9.47 15.94
C GLY A 13 -13.52 10.70 16.84
N GLU A 14 -12.39 10.88 17.56
CA GLU A 14 -12.20 12.01 18.49
C GLU A 14 -12.17 13.37 17.78
N PHE A 15 -11.80 13.39 16.49
CA PHE A 15 -11.77 14.59 15.64
C PHE A 15 -13.13 15.29 15.48
N VAL A 16 -14.25 14.63 15.83
CA VAL A 16 -15.61 15.21 15.74
C VAL A 16 -15.88 16.20 16.89
N ILE A 17 -15.27 15.97 18.05
CA ILE A 17 -15.55 16.71 19.29
C ILE A 17 -14.33 17.48 19.82
N LYS A 18 -13.19 17.34 19.15
CA LYS A 18 -11.92 17.96 19.50
C LYS A 18 -11.14 18.27 18.23
N ASP A 19 -10.49 19.44 18.19
CA ASP A 19 -9.60 19.80 17.10
C ASP A 19 -8.36 18.89 17.07
N SER A 20 -7.96 18.48 15.87
CA SER A 20 -6.73 17.73 15.60
C SER A 20 -5.56 18.67 15.30
N ASN A 21 -4.39 18.40 15.88
CA ASN A 21 -3.18 19.14 15.53
C ASN A 21 -2.56 18.60 14.23
N ILE A 22 -1.80 19.42 13.51
CA ILE A 22 -1.19 19.04 12.22
C ILE A 22 -0.18 17.91 12.42
N GLU A 23 0.53 17.91 13.54
CA GLU A 23 1.53 16.92 13.91
C GLU A 23 0.95 15.53 14.18
N GLU A 24 -0.38 15.45 14.40
CA GLU A 24 -1.12 14.21 14.68
C GLU A 24 -1.70 13.58 13.41
N ILE A 25 -1.56 14.24 12.26
CA ILE A 25 -2.12 13.81 10.96
C ILE A 25 -1.00 13.20 10.12
N PHE A 26 -1.22 11.98 9.65
CA PHE A 26 -0.35 11.37 8.64
C PHE A 26 -0.75 11.83 7.23
N ILE A 27 0.20 12.34 6.45
CA ILE A 27 0.03 12.77 5.05
C ILE A 27 0.98 12.00 4.11
N PRO A 28 0.68 11.89 2.81
CA PRO A 28 1.53 11.17 1.86
C PRO A 28 2.97 11.66 1.80
N GLU A 29 3.22 12.94 2.07
CA GLU A 29 4.56 13.52 2.10
C GLU A 29 5.42 12.99 3.28
N GLN A 30 4.81 12.26 4.22
CA GLN A 30 5.51 11.61 5.35
C GLN A 30 5.87 10.15 5.10
N PHE A 31 5.58 9.58 3.92
CA PHE A 31 6.08 8.26 3.57
C PHE A 31 7.61 8.25 3.59
N ASP A 32 8.19 7.22 4.22
CA ASP A 32 9.63 6.99 4.18
C ASP A 32 10.07 6.38 2.85
N GLU A 33 11.39 6.28 2.67
CA GLU A 33 11.99 5.78 1.43
C GLU A 33 11.57 4.34 1.12
N GLU A 34 11.44 3.49 2.14
CA GLU A 34 11.01 2.10 1.97
C GLU A 34 9.56 2.02 1.49
N GLN A 35 8.67 2.81 2.10
CA GLN A 35 7.27 2.91 1.70
C GLN A 35 7.11 3.44 0.27
N LEU A 36 7.93 4.42 -0.12
CA LEU A 36 7.96 4.94 -1.49
C LEU A 36 8.49 3.89 -2.50
N MET A 37 9.54 3.15 -2.14
CA MET A 37 10.07 2.06 -2.98
C MET A 37 9.02 0.95 -3.18
N ILE A 38 8.30 0.56 -2.14
CA ILE A 38 7.23 -0.45 -2.24
C ILE A 38 6.11 0.05 -3.15
N ARG A 39 5.70 1.32 -3.02
CA ARG A 39 4.70 1.94 -3.91
C ARG A 39 5.14 1.84 -5.37
N ASP A 40 6.37 2.20 -5.67
CA ASP A 40 6.88 2.21 -7.04
C ASP A 40 6.98 0.78 -7.61
N MET A 41 7.42 -0.19 -6.81
CA MET A 41 7.40 -1.61 -7.17
C MET A 41 5.98 -2.13 -7.50
N VAL A 42 4.96 -1.71 -6.73
CA VAL A 42 3.57 -2.08 -7.00
C VAL A 42 3.07 -1.45 -8.29
N ASN A 43 3.39 -0.18 -8.56
CA ASN A 43 3.02 0.47 -9.81
C ASN A 43 3.64 -0.24 -11.02
N ASP A 44 4.93 -0.55 -10.96
CA ASP A 44 5.62 -1.30 -12.02
C ASP A 44 5.00 -2.69 -12.23
N PHE A 45 4.62 -3.39 -11.15
CA PHE A 45 3.92 -4.67 -11.26
C PHE A 45 2.56 -4.53 -11.96
N VAL A 46 1.77 -3.51 -11.61
CA VAL A 46 0.49 -3.25 -12.27
C VAL A 46 0.69 -3.00 -13.76
N ASP A 47 1.60 -2.09 -14.12
CA ASP A 47 1.82 -1.68 -15.50
C ASP A 47 2.35 -2.81 -16.39
N ASN A 48 3.21 -3.68 -15.84
CA ASN A 48 3.85 -4.73 -16.62
C ASN A 48 3.15 -6.10 -16.55
N GLU A 49 2.47 -6.42 -15.46
CA GLU A 49 1.93 -7.77 -15.22
C GLU A 49 0.38 -7.81 -15.21
N ILE A 50 -0.28 -6.70 -14.90
CA ILE A 50 -1.75 -6.64 -14.85
C ILE A 50 -2.32 -5.95 -16.08
N THR A 51 -1.91 -4.71 -16.35
CA THR A 51 -2.45 -3.86 -17.42
C THR A 51 -2.46 -4.55 -18.79
N PRO A 52 -1.41 -5.28 -19.21
CA PRO A 52 -1.40 -5.97 -20.50
C PRO A 52 -2.43 -7.10 -20.62
N HIS A 53 -2.87 -7.66 -19.49
CA HIS A 53 -3.77 -8.80 -19.42
C HIS A 53 -5.20 -8.45 -18.96
N ILE A 54 -5.54 -7.17 -18.78
CA ILE A 54 -6.87 -6.71 -18.31
C ILE A 54 -8.01 -7.36 -19.11
N ALA A 55 -7.95 -7.34 -20.44
CA ALA A 55 -9.02 -7.91 -21.27
C ALA A 55 -9.17 -9.44 -21.11
N GLU A 56 -8.10 -10.16 -20.75
CA GLU A 56 -8.14 -11.59 -20.48
C GLU A 56 -8.70 -11.88 -19.08
N ILE A 57 -8.35 -11.03 -18.11
CA ILE A 57 -8.87 -11.07 -16.75
C ILE A 57 -10.38 -10.81 -16.75
N GLU A 58 -10.85 -9.78 -17.47
CA GLU A 58 -12.28 -9.45 -17.59
C GLU A 58 -13.09 -10.60 -18.20
N LYS A 59 -12.49 -11.34 -19.15
CA LYS A 59 -13.09 -12.52 -19.77
C LYS A 59 -12.96 -13.78 -18.92
N GLN A 60 -12.43 -13.68 -17.71
CA GLN A 60 -12.16 -14.79 -16.80
C GLN A 60 -11.41 -15.94 -17.48
N LYS A 61 -10.43 -15.59 -18.32
CA LYS A 61 -9.64 -16.61 -19.01
C LYS A 61 -8.89 -17.45 -17.97
N ASP A 62 -9.13 -18.76 -18.02
CA ASP A 62 -8.58 -19.70 -17.05
C ASP A 62 -7.06 -19.60 -16.94
N GLY A 63 -6.58 -19.57 -15.69
CA GLY A 63 -5.17 -19.63 -15.36
C GLY A 63 -4.38 -18.32 -15.52
N ILE A 64 -4.97 -17.21 -15.99
CA ILE A 64 -4.28 -15.90 -16.04
C ILE A 64 -4.12 -15.33 -14.62
N VAL A 65 -5.23 -15.23 -13.87
CA VAL A 65 -5.22 -14.65 -12.53
C VAL A 65 -4.31 -15.41 -11.55
N PRO A 66 -4.36 -16.77 -11.46
CA PRO A 66 -3.41 -17.50 -10.61
C PRO A 66 -1.94 -17.24 -10.94
N LYS A 67 -1.59 -17.17 -12.23
CA LYS A 67 -0.19 -16.88 -12.64
C LYS A 67 0.27 -15.49 -12.24
N ILE A 68 -0.60 -14.48 -12.37
CA ILE A 68 -0.30 -13.11 -11.92
C ILE A 68 -0.13 -13.08 -10.40
N LEU A 69 -0.98 -13.81 -9.66
CA LEU A 69 -0.86 -13.92 -8.20
C LEU A 69 0.43 -14.65 -7.78
N ASP A 70 0.85 -15.70 -8.49
CA ASP A 70 2.13 -16.37 -8.21
C ASP A 70 3.31 -15.39 -8.35
N LYS A 71 3.31 -14.55 -9.39
CA LYS A 71 4.32 -13.49 -9.55
C LYS A 71 4.25 -12.43 -8.45
N ALA A 72 3.05 -12.02 -8.03
CA ALA A 72 2.89 -11.12 -6.90
C ALA A 72 3.44 -11.72 -5.60
N ALA A 73 3.30 -13.05 -5.41
CA ALA A 73 3.86 -13.76 -4.27
C ALA A 73 5.39 -13.74 -4.28
N GLU A 74 6.02 -13.95 -5.44
CA GLU A 74 7.48 -13.89 -5.62
C GLU A 74 8.06 -12.50 -5.28
N LEU A 75 7.28 -11.44 -5.54
CA LEU A 75 7.62 -10.06 -5.16
C LEU A 75 7.31 -9.73 -3.68
N GLY A 76 6.79 -10.69 -2.92
CA GLY A 76 6.42 -10.48 -1.50
C GLY A 76 5.14 -9.67 -1.30
N LEU A 77 4.39 -9.37 -2.37
CA LEU A 77 3.19 -8.52 -2.32
C LEU A 77 1.97 -9.20 -1.67
N LEU A 78 2.00 -10.53 -1.49
CA LEU A 78 0.92 -11.31 -0.88
C LEU A 78 1.15 -11.65 0.61
N GLY A 79 2.24 -11.17 1.20
CA GLY A 79 2.66 -11.51 2.57
C GLY A 79 3.11 -10.30 3.37
N THR A 80 2.41 -9.17 3.25
CA THR A 80 2.77 -7.95 3.99
C THR A 80 2.55 -8.15 5.50
N HIS A 81 3.59 -7.90 6.31
CA HIS A 81 3.58 -7.95 7.77
C HIS A 81 3.47 -6.56 8.41
#